data_AF-A0A377AGG3-F1
#
_entry.id   AF-A0A377AGG3-F1
#
_cell.length_a   1.000
_cell.length_b   1.000
_cell.length_c   1.000
_cell.angle_alpha   90.00
_cell.angle_beta   90.00
_cell.angle_gamma   90.00
#
_symmetry.space_group_name_H-M   'P 1'
#
loop_
_entity.id
_entity.type
_entity.pdbx_description
1 polymer ?
#
loop_
_entity_poly.entity_id
_entity_poly.type
_entity_poly.pdbx_seq_one_letter_code
_entity_poly.pdbx_strand_id
1 'polypeptide(L)' 'MPTMPDLPQLESAFVEINEPQSAYGHKSLGEPPIIPVAAAIRNAVKMATGVAINTLPLTPKTVI' A
#
# COMPACT_ATOMS: atom_id res chain seq x y z
N MET A 1 6.06 -14.80 5.74
CA MET A 1 4.84 -14.36 5.03
C MET A 1 3.77 -14.09 6.08
N PRO A 2 2.89 -13.10 5.89
CA PRO A 2 1.79 -12.85 6.82
C PRO A 2 0.83 -14.05 6.86
N THR A 3 0.20 -14.23 8.02
CA THR A 3 -0.86 -15.21 8.29
C THR A 3 -2.22 -14.50 8.37
N MET A 4 -3.32 -15.26 8.43
CA MET A 4 -4.67 -14.68 8.47
C MET A 4 -4.86 -13.62 9.59
N PRO A 5 -4.33 -13.80 10.82
CA PRO A 5 -4.43 -12.80 11.88
C PRO A 5 -3.61 -11.52 11.66
N ASP A 6 -2.63 -11.53 10.75
CA ASP A 6 -1.77 -10.37 10.48
C ASP A 6 -2.42 -9.35 9.53
N LEU A 7 -3.53 -9.73 8.87
CA LEU A 7 -4.23 -8.87 7.93
C LEU A 7 -5.08 -7.81 8.65
N PRO A 8 -4.89 -6.51 8.36
CA PRO A 8 -5.80 -5.48 8.83
C PRO A 8 -7.15 -5.59 8.10
N GLN A 9 -8.16 -4.85 8.59
CA GLN A 9 -9.36 -4.61 7.80
C GLN A 9 -8.99 -3.86 6.52
N LEU A 10 -9.36 -4.42 5.37
CA LEU A 10 -9.09 -3.84 4.05
C LEU A 10 -10.38 -3.24 3.49
N GLU A 11 -10.26 -2.04 2.94
CA GLU A 11 -11.31 -1.38 2.17
C GLU A 11 -10.79 -1.11 0.75
N SER A 12 -11.68 -1.16 -0.23
CA SER A 12 -11.36 -0.88 -1.62
C SER A 12 -12.37 0.10 -2.22
N ALA A 13 -11.85 1.00 -3.05
CA ALA A 13 -12.64 1.92 -3.83
C ALA A 13 -12.14 1.88 -5.27
N PHE A 14 -13.07 1.88 -6.23
CA PHE A 14 -12.75 1.91 -7.64
C PHE A 14 -12.88 3.33 -8.16
N VAL A 15 -11.83 3.78 -8.84
CA VAL A 15 -11.84 5.04 -9.59
C VAL A 15 -11.93 4.69 -11.06
N GLU A 16 -13.09 4.92 -11.64
CA GLU A 16 -13.36 4.60 -13.04
C GLU A 16 -12.96 5.77 -13.93
N ILE A 17 -11.91 5.57 -14.73
CA ILE A 17 -11.42 6.54 -15.69
C ILE A 17 -11.22 5.83 -17.02
N ASN A 18 -11.86 6.33 -18.07
CA ASN A 18 -11.72 5.79 -19.41
C ASN A 18 -10.27 5.91 -19.89
N GLU A 19 -9.69 4.79 -20.32
CA GLU A 19 -8.41 4.73 -21.02
C GLU A 19 -8.63 4.71 -22.54
N PRO A 20 -8.42 5.83 -23.26
CA PRO A 20 -8.73 5.90 -24.70
C PRO A 20 -7.96 4.90 -25.55
N GLN A 21 -6.82 4.41 -25.08
CA GLN A 21 -5.99 3.42 -25.79
C GLN A 21 -6.45 1.97 -25.57
N SER A 22 -7.36 1.74 -24.61
CA SER A 22 -7.89 0.41 -24.30
C SER A 22 -9.16 0.14 -25.08
N ALA A 23 -9.27 -1.05 -25.67
CA ALA A 23 -10.45 -1.47 -26.44
C ALA A 23 -11.77 -1.39 -25.65
N TYR A 24 -11.70 -1.51 -24.32
CA TYR A 24 -12.85 -1.41 -23.43
C TYR A 24 -12.66 -0.35 -22.34
N GLY A 25 -11.78 0.64 -22.54
CA GLY A 25 -11.59 1.74 -21.61
C GLY A 25 -10.99 1.39 -20.23
N HIS A 26 -10.54 0.14 -20.03
CA HIS A 26 -10.01 -0.34 -18.76
C HIS A 26 -8.51 -0.09 -18.60
N LYS A 27 -8.04 -0.05 -17.36
CA LYS A 27 -6.62 0.02 -16.99
C LYS A 27 -6.20 -1.25 -16.25
N SER A 28 -4.88 -1.46 -16.14
CA SER A 28 -4.31 -2.54 -15.32
C SER A 28 -4.69 -2.39 -13.85
N LEU A 29 -4.90 -3.52 -13.15
CA LEU A 29 -5.28 -3.57 -11.73
C LEU A 29 -4.41 -4.52 -10.88
N GLY A 30 -3.56 -5.37 -11.47
CA GLY A 30 -2.81 -6.37 -10.68
C GLY A 30 -1.77 -5.76 -9.75
N GLU A 31 -0.96 -4.82 -10.26
CA GLU A 31 0.14 -4.19 -9.53
C GLU A 31 -0.26 -2.92 -8.75
N PRO A 32 -1.15 -2.03 -9.26
CA PRO A 32 -1.48 -0.79 -8.58
C PRO A 32 -1.93 -0.91 -7.11
N PRO A 33 -2.69 -1.94 -6.70
CA PRO A 33 -3.07 -2.11 -5.30
C PRO A 33 -1.91 -2.52 -4.38
N ILE A 34 -0.85 -3.16 -4.90
CA ILE A 34 0.27 -3.64 -4.06
C ILE A 34 1.42 -2.63 -3.98
N ILE A 35 1.65 -1.82 -5.03
CA ILE A 35 2.72 -0.82 -5.09
C ILE A 35 2.71 0.17 -3.90
N PRO A 36 1.58 0.79 -3.51
CA PRO A 36 1.58 1.86 -2.51
C PRO A 36 1.64 1.35 -1.05
N VAL A 37 1.42 0.06 -0.80
CA VAL A 37 1.19 -0.49 0.56
C VAL A 37 2.35 -0.20 1.50
N ALA A 38 3.59 -0.49 1.09
CA ALA A 38 4.77 -0.28 1.93
C ALA A 38 4.99 1.21 2.27
N ALA A 39 4.78 2.09 1.28
CA ALA A 39 4.93 3.54 1.46
C ALA A 39 3.85 4.12 2.38
N ALA A 40 2.61 3.62 2.27
CA ALA A 40 1.48 4.01 3.12
C ALA A 40 1.72 3.62 4.59
N ILE A 41 2.14 2.38 4.86
CA ILE A 41 2.45 1.90 6.23
C ILE A 41 3.58 2.74 6.84
N ARG A 42 4.68 2.96 6.12
CA ARG A 42 5.79 3.79 6.62
C ARG A 42 5.35 5.24 6.91
N ASN A 43 4.46 5.80 6.10
CA ASN A 43 3.91 7.14 6.35
C ASN A 43 3.01 7.16 7.59
N ALA A 44 2.22 6.12 7.82
CA ALA A 44 1.40 5.99 9.02
C ALA A 44 2.28 5.92 10.29
N VAL A 45 3.38 5.17 10.26
CA VAL A 45 4.34 5.14 11.38
C VAL A 45 4.97 6.51 11.60
N LYS A 46 5.44 7.18 10.54
CA LYS A 46 5.97 8.55 10.64
C LYS A 46 4.95 9.52 11.24
N MET A 47 3.68 9.42 10.85
CA MET A 47 2.60 10.24 11.38
C MET A 47 2.36 9.97 12.88
N ALA A 48 2.41 8.71 13.29
CA ALA A 48 2.18 8.31 14.68
C ALA A 48 3.35 8.67 15.62
N THR A 49 4.59 8.65 15.14
CA THR A 49 5.80 8.80 15.99
C THR A 49 6.60 10.08 15.75
N GLY A 50 6.41 10.75 14.62
CA GLY A 50 7.26 11.84 14.14
C GLY A 50 8.61 11.40 13.56
N VAL A 51 8.94 10.10 13.62
CA VAL A 51 10.25 9.58 13.20
C VAL A 51 10.23 9.15 11.73
N ALA A 52 11.21 9.61 10.95
CA ALA A 52 11.38 9.19 9.56
C ALA A 52 12.28 7.94 9.49
N ILE A 53 11.71 6.81 9.07
CA ILE A 53 12.42 5.54 8.87
C ILE A 53 12.44 5.21 7.38
N ASN A 54 13.63 5.10 6.80
CA ASN A 54 13.85 4.85 5.36
C ASN A 54 14.51 3.50 5.08
N THR A 55 14.43 2.57 6.04
CA THR A 55 14.97 1.21 5.95
C THR A 55 13.83 0.21 5.93
N LEU A 56 13.88 -0.76 5.01
CA LEU A 56 12.94 -1.87 4.93
C LEU A 56 13.67 -3.20 5.16
N PRO A 57 13.03 -4.21 5.77
CA PRO A 57 11.65 -4.21 6.26
C PRO A 57 11.46 -3.39 7.55
N LEU A 58 10.25 -2.84 7.73
CA LEU A 58 9.86 -2.04 8.90
C LEU A 58 9.49 -2.95 10.09
N THR A 59 10.48 -3.67 10.61
CA THR A 59 10.33 -4.61 11.74
C THR A 59 10.39 -3.87 13.07
N PRO A 60 9.95 -4.47 14.19
CA PRO A 60 10.14 -3.88 15.52
C PRO A 60 11.60 -3.48 15.81
N LYS A 61 12.58 -4.27 15.36
CA LYS A 61 14.01 -3.96 15.52
C LYS A 61 14.49 -2.77 14.67
N THR A 62 13.76 -2.45 13.60
CA THR A 62 14.05 -1.29 12.74
C THR A 62 13.43 0.00 13.30
N VAL A 63 12.40 -0.13 14.14
CA VAL A 63 11.60 0.98 14.67
C VAL A 63 12.04 1.40 16.08
N ILE A 64 12.61 0.47 16.85
CA ILE A 64 13.22 0.69 18.17
C ILE A 64 14.70 1.08 17.98
#